data_AF-A0A2E2Q7J7-F1
#
_entry.id   AF-A0A2E2Q7J7-F1
#
_cell.length_a   1.000
_cell.length_b   1.000
_cell.length_c   1.000
_cell.angle_alpha   90.00
_cell.angle_beta   90.00
_cell.angle_gamma   90.00
#
_symmetry.space_group_name_H-M   'P 1'
#
loop_
_entity.id
_entity.type
_entity.pdbx_description
1 polymer ?
#
loop_
_entity_poly.entity_id
_entity_poly.type
_entity_poly.pdbx_seq_one_letter_code
_entity_poly.pdbx_strand_id
1 'polypeptide(L)'
;MSGFKTFLLRGNLVDLAVAVIIGTAFGTVVTTFTNWLTSKMPEGASDYFTNEENSFGAFMNAVIAFVILAAVVYFLVVLPYTKAKEKYFPSPAPGTPEDTVLLREIRDALTARQG
;
A
#
# COMPACT_ATOMS: atom_id res chain seq x y z
N MET A 1 6.89 -2.96 32.25
CA MET A 1 6.71 -3.99 31.19
C MET A 1 5.25 -4.33 30.90
N SER A 2 4.34 -4.36 31.89
CA SER A 2 2.89 -4.59 31.67
C SER A 2 2.23 -3.55 30.75
N GLY A 3 2.44 -2.24 30.98
CA GLY A 3 1.81 -1.17 30.16
C GLY A 3 2.24 -1.14 28.69
N PHE A 4 3.47 -1.54 28.38
CA PHE A 4 3.96 -1.63 26.99
C PHE A 4 3.32 -2.81 26.24
N LYS A 5 3.15 -3.96 26.90
CA LYS A 5 2.41 -5.09 26.35
C LYS A 5 0.94 -4.73 26.11
N THR A 6 0.29 -4.02 27.03
CA THR A 6 -1.10 -3.52 26.86
C THR A 6 -1.24 -2.47 25.75
N PHE A 7 -0.17 -1.73 25.46
CA PHE A 7 -0.12 -0.81 24.31
C PHE A 7 -0.01 -1.58 22.99
N LEU A 8 0.90 -2.55 22.88
CA LEU A 8 1.04 -3.39 21.69
C LEU A 8 -0.22 -4.24 21.42
N LEU A 9 -0.85 -4.79 22.47
CA LEU A 9 -2.08 -5.58 22.37
C LEU A 9 -3.31 -4.74 21.99
N ARG A 10 -3.19 -3.41 21.88
CA ARG A 10 -4.27 -2.53 21.42
C ARG A 10 -4.56 -2.67 19.90
N GLY A 11 -3.90 -3.62 19.22
CA GLY A 11 -4.16 -4.05 17.83
C GLY A 11 -3.62 -3.09 16.77
N ASN A 12 -4.04 -1.82 16.85
CA ASN A 12 -3.71 -0.78 15.87
C ASN A 12 -2.20 -0.51 15.70
N LEU A 13 -1.39 -0.79 16.72
CA LEU A 13 0.05 -0.49 16.70
C LEU A 13 0.89 -1.57 16.05
N VAL A 14 0.48 -2.83 16.16
CA VAL A 14 1.21 -3.95 15.56
C VAL A 14 1.03 -3.89 14.05
N ASP A 15 -0.19 -3.67 13.56
CA ASP A 15 -0.48 -3.56 12.14
C ASP A 15 0.23 -2.35 11.51
N LEU A 16 0.23 -1.20 12.21
CA LEU A 16 0.97 -0.02 11.76
C LEU A 16 2.47 -0.26 11.74
N ALA A 17 3.04 -0.90 12.77
CA ALA A 17 4.46 -1.22 12.82
C ALA A 17 4.87 -2.16 11.68
N VAL A 18 4.07 -3.21 11.42
CA VAL A 18 4.31 -4.14 10.32
C VAL A 18 4.24 -3.42 8.96
N ALA A 19 3.24 -2.55 8.76
CA ALA A 19 3.11 -1.78 7.53
C ALA A 19 4.33 -0.89 7.26
N VAL A 20 4.84 -0.19 8.28
CA VAL A 20 6.03 0.67 8.16
C VAL A 20 7.29 -0.15 7.87
N ILE A 21 7.49 -1.28 8.56
CA ILE A 21 8.65 -2.15 8.36
C ILE A 21 8.66 -2.74 6.95
N ILE A 22 7.52 -3.25 6.47
CA ILE A 22 7.42 -3.82 5.12
C ILE A 22 7.62 -2.72 4.07
N GLY A 23 7.00 -1.55 4.25
CA GLY A 23 7.13 -0.43 3.31
C GLY A 23 8.58 0.05 3.15
N THR A 24 9.29 0.20 4.26
CA THR A 24 10.70 0.64 4.25
C THR A 24 11.63 -0.42 3.65
N ALA A 25 11.50 -1.69 4.05
CA ALA A 25 12.31 -2.78 3.51
C ALA A 25 12.09 -2.97 2.00
N PHE A 26 10.83 -2.91 1.55
CA PHE A 26 10.50 -3.02 0.14
C PHE A 26 11.07 -1.86 -0.69
N GLY A 27 10.97 -0.62 -0.18
CA GLY A 27 11.58 0.55 -0.82
C GLY A 27 13.08 0.39 -1.04
N THR A 28 13.80 -0.16 -0.06
CA THR A 28 15.23 -0.48 -0.20
C THR A 28 15.50 -1.48 -1.32
N VAL A 29 14.76 -2.59 -1.38
CA VAL A 29 14.93 -3.62 -2.44
C VAL A 29 14.77 -3.01 -3.83
N VAL A 30 13.74 -2.18 -4.03
CA VAL A 30 13.47 -1.59 -5.33
C VAL A 30 14.47 -0.48 -5.68
N THR A 31 14.94 0.28 -4.69
CA THR A 31 16.01 1.28 -4.89
C THR A 31 17.31 0.59 -5.31
N THR A 32 17.70 -0.50 -4.63
CA THR A 32 18.88 -1.29 -5.01
C THR A 32 18.73 -1.87 -6.42
N PHE A 33 17.56 -2.40 -6.77
CA PHE A 33 17.29 -2.90 -8.12
C PHE A 33 17.37 -1.79 -9.18
N THR A 34 16.83 -0.61 -8.90
CA THR A 34 16.88 0.51 -9.84
C THR A 34 18.31 1.01 -10.02
N ASN A 35 19.07 1.19 -8.93
CA ASN A 35 20.47 1.58 -9.03
C ASN A 35 21.29 0.57 -9.82
N TRP A 36 21.04 -0.72 -9.62
CA TRP A 36 21.64 -1.78 -10.44
C TRP A 36 21.24 -1.64 -11.91
N LEU A 37 19.96 -1.40 -12.22
CA LEU A 37 19.49 -1.22 -13.59
C LEU A 37 20.13 0.01 -14.27
N THR A 38 20.18 1.14 -13.58
CA THR A 38 20.83 2.36 -14.06
C THR A 38 22.32 2.14 -14.31
N SER A 39 23.00 1.37 -13.45
CA SER A 39 24.42 1.04 -13.62
C SER A 39 24.73 0.17 -14.85
N LYS A 40 23.72 -0.49 -15.40
CA LYS A 40 23.84 -1.36 -16.58
C LYS A 40 23.53 -0.64 -17.90
N MET A 41 23.14 0.63 -17.86
CA MET A 41 22.87 1.41 -19.08
C MET A 41 24.18 1.75 -19.82
N PRO A 42 24.19 1.74 -21.17
CA PRO A 42 25.40 1.95 -21.96
C PRO A 42 26.02 3.34 -21.77
N GLU A 43 27.36 3.38 -21.84
CA GLU A 43 28.19 4.60 -21.73
C GLU A 43 27.74 5.64 -22.77
N GLY A 44 27.39 6.84 -22.32
CA GLY A 44 26.69 7.88 -23.10
C GLY A 44 25.43 8.37 -22.41
N ALA A 45 24.82 7.53 -21.57
CA ALA A 45 23.77 7.93 -20.63
C ALA A 45 24.36 8.54 -19.33
N SER A 46 25.66 8.34 -19.09
CA SER A 46 26.40 8.76 -17.89
C SER A 46 26.36 10.25 -17.57
N ASP A 47 26.22 11.13 -18.58
CA ASP A 47 26.09 12.58 -18.38
C ASP A 47 24.72 12.98 -17.83
N TYR A 48 23.67 12.19 -18.11
CA TYR A 48 22.31 12.40 -17.61
C TYR A 48 21.97 11.53 -16.40
N PHE A 49 22.83 10.57 -16.05
CA PHE A 49 22.64 9.62 -14.95
C PHE A 49 23.93 9.49 -14.11
N THR A 50 24.54 10.62 -13.76
CA THR A 50 25.67 10.67 -12.85
C THR A 50 25.22 10.31 -11.42
N ASN A 51 26.09 9.63 -10.66
CA ASN A 51 25.88 9.32 -9.24
C ASN A 51 26.51 10.38 -8.32
N GLU A 52 26.86 11.55 -8.86
CA GLU A 52 27.45 12.64 -8.11
C GLU A 52 26.39 13.36 -7.28
N GLU A 53 26.65 13.53 -5.98
CA GLU A 53 25.76 14.23 -5.06
C GLU A 53 25.48 15.65 -5.55
N ASN A 54 24.20 16.02 -5.60
CA ASN A 54 23.69 17.33 -6.06
C ASN A 54 23.82 17.62 -7.57
N SER A 55 24.03 16.61 -8.41
CA SER A 55 23.96 16.76 -9.87
C SER A 55 22.54 16.62 -10.42
N PHE A 56 22.27 17.22 -11.60
CA PHE A 56 21.02 16.99 -12.33
C PHE A 56 20.86 15.51 -12.72
N GLY A 57 21.96 14.79 -12.91
CA GLY A 57 21.94 13.35 -13.19
C GLY A 57 21.47 12.50 -12.00
N ALA A 58 21.85 12.87 -10.77
CA ALA A 58 21.35 12.20 -9.57
C ALA A 58 19.83 12.40 -9.40
N PHE A 59 19.31 13.59 -9.73
CA PHE A 59 17.86 13.84 -9.74
C PHE A 59 17.14 12.98 -10.77
N MET A 60 17.67 12.90 -12.00
CA MET A 60 17.05 12.08 -13.05
C MET A 60 17.07 10.59 -12.69
N ASN A 61 18.16 10.11 -12.09
CA ASN A 61 18.23 8.74 -11.56
C ASN A 61 17.16 8.52 -10.47
N ALA A 62 16.95 9.47 -9.55
CA ALA A 62 15.90 9.37 -8.53
C ALA A 62 14.48 9.35 -9.14
N VAL A 63 14.23 10.11 -10.20
CA VAL A 63 12.95 10.08 -10.93
C VAL A 63 12.72 8.72 -11.57
N ILE A 64 13.73 8.14 -12.23
CA ILE A 64 13.64 6.79 -12.80
C ILE A 64 13.40 5.76 -11.69
N ALA A 65 14.13 5.85 -10.58
CA ALA A 65 13.90 5.02 -9.39
C ALA A 65 12.48 5.10 -8.87
N PHE A 66 11.91 6.30 -8.82
CA PHE A 66 10.53 6.50 -8.41
C PHE A 66 9.52 5.89 -9.39
N VAL A 67 9.72 6.06 -10.71
CA VAL A 67 8.83 5.49 -11.73
C VAL A 67 8.88 3.96 -11.71
N ILE A 68 10.07 3.38 -11.60
CA ILE A 68 10.25 1.92 -11.50
C ILE A 68 9.62 1.41 -10.20
N LEU A 69 9.83 2.10 -9.08
CA LEU A 69 9.18 1.77 -7.81
C LEU A 69 7.66 1.78 -7.93
N ALA A 70 7.08 2.84 -8.48
CA ALA A 70 5.64 2.94 -8.69
C ALA A 70 5.12 1.80 -9.58
N ALA A 71 5.83 1.48 -10.67
CA ALA A 71 5.47 0.40 -11.58
C ALA A 71 5.50 -0.97 -10.89
N VAL A 72 6.57 -1.28 -10.16
CA VAL A 72 6.72 -2.56 -9.45
C VAL A 72 5.68 -2.71 -8.34
N VAL A 73 5.47 -1.67 -7.52
CA VAL A 73 4.42 -1.66 -6.47
C VAL A 73 3.04 -1.88 -7.09
N TYR A 74 2.72 -1.17 -8.16
CA TYR A 74 1.41 -1.26 -8.80
C TYR A 74 1.18 -2.66 -9.40
N PHE A 75 2.13 -3.18 -10.17
CA PHE A 75 1.97 -4.47 -10.86
C PHE A 75 2.07 -5.69 -9.94
N LEU A 76 3.02 -5.71 -8.99
CA LEU A 76 3.25 -6.89 -8.14
C LEU A 76 2.46 -6.89 -6.83
N VAL A 77 2.04 -5.72 -6.33
CA VAL A 77 1.32 -5.64 -5.06
C VAL A 77 -0.12 -5.20 -5.28
N VAL A 78 -0.33 -4.02 -5.87
CA VAL A 78 -1.68 -3.43 -5.96
C VAL A 78 -2.59 -4.26 -6.86
N LEU A 79 -2.16 -4.62 -8.07
CA LEU A 79 -2.97 -5.35 -9.04
C LEU A 79 -3.38 -6.77 -8.59
N PRO A 80 -2.48 -7.62 -8.04
CA PRO A 80 -2.91 -8.91 -7.50
C PRO A 80 -3.74 -8.73 -6.23
N TYR A 81 -3.45 -7.72 -5.40
CA TYR A 81 -4.24 -7.44 -4.21
C TYR A 81 -5.68 -7.00 -4.55
N THR A 82 -5.87 -6.11 -5.53
CA THR A 82 -7.21 -5.70 -5.97
C THR A 82 -7.98 -6.87 -6.59
N LYS A 83 -7.34 -7.65 -7.47
CA LYS A 83 -7.94 -8.86 -8.05
C LYS A 83 -8.29 -9.92 -7.01
N ALA A 84 -7.42 -10.14 -6.03
CA ALA A 84 -7.68 -11.10 -4.96
C ALA A 84 -8.78 -10.59 -4.01
N LYS A 85 -8.78 -9.30 -3.68
CA LYS A 85 -9.83 -8.68 -2.86
C LYS A 85 -11.19 -8.84 -3.52
N GLU A 86 -11.32 -8.57 -4.82
CA GLU A 86 -12.58 -8.79 -5.56
C GLU A 86 -13.04 -10.25 -5.53
N LYS A 87 -12.11 -11.21 -5.52
CA LYS A 87 -12.41 -12.65 -5.54
C LYS A 87 -12.73 -13.24 -4.17
N TYR A 88 -12.08 -12.78 -3.10
CA TYR A 88 -12.17 -13.38 -1.76
C TYR A 88 -12.95 -12.51 -0.76
N PHE A 89 -13.05 -11.21 -1.02
CA PHE A 89 -13.78 -10.25 -0.21
C PHE A 89 -14.56 -9.30 -1.14
N PRO A 90 -15.57 -9.80 -1.90
CA PRO A 90 -16.45 -8.92 -2.64
C PRO A 90 -17.01 -7.93 -1.62
N SER A 91 -16.58 -6.67 -1.71
CA SER A 91 -17.01 -5.67 -0.75
C SER A 91 -18.53 -5.65 -0.82
N PRO A 92 -19.24 -5.96 0.27
CA PRO A 92 -20.65 -5.68 0.31
C PRO A 92 -20.74 -4.18 0.04
N ALA A 93 -21.34 -3.79 -1.10
CA ALA A 93 -21.55 -2.39 -1.40
C ALA A 93 -22.24 -1.76 -0.18
N PRO A 94 -21.89 -0.53 0.24
CA PRO A 94 -22.56 0.12 1.36
C PRO A 94 -24.08 0.08 1.09
N GLY A 95 -24.81 -0.73 1.85
CA GLY A 95 -26.20 -1.11 1.56
C GLY A 95 -26.35 -2.46 0.85
N THR A 96 -25.74 -3.53 1.35
CA THR A 96 -26.12 -4.88 0.90
C THR A 96 -27.63 -5.09 1.07
N PRO A 97 -28.24 -5.91 0.21
CA PRO A 97 -29.63 -6.29 0.38
C PRO A 97 -29.92 -6.77 1.81
N GLU A 98 -29.01 -7.53 2.42
CA GLU A 98 -29.15 -8.00 3.81
C GLU A 98 -29.15 -6.86 4.83
N ASP A 99 -28.21 -5.90 4.76
CA ASP A 99 -28.22 -4.75 5.66
C ASP A 99 -29.49 -3.90 5.48
N THR A 100 -29.94 -3.68 4.24
CA THR A 100 -31.16 -2.91 3.98
C THR A 100 -32.43 -3.66 4.40
N VAL A 101 -32.46 -5.00 4.29
CA VAL A 101 -33.54 -5.86 4.77
C VAL A 101 -33.56 -5.86 6.29
N LEU A 102 -32.40 -6.01 6.94
CA LEU A 102 -32.27 -5.95 8.40
C LEU A 102 -32.70 -4.58 8.94
N LEU A 103 -32.30 -3.49 8.28
CA LEU A 103 -32.72 -2.13 8.64
C LEU A 103 -34.23 -1.94 8.45
N ARG A 104 -34.83 -2.58 7.43
CA ARG A 104 -36.28 -2.55 7.19
C ARG A 104 -37.04 -3.33 8.27
N GLU A 105 -36.55 -4.50 8.66
CA GLU A 105 -37.10 -5.30 9.76
C GLU A 105 -36.98 -4.57 11.11
N ILE A 106 -35.84 -3.92 11.39
CA ILE A 106 -35.64 -3.10 12.59
C ILE A 106 -36.61 -1.92 12.61
N ARG A 107 -36.79 -1.22 11.47
CA ARG A 107 -37.77 -0.13 11.35
C ARG A 107 -39.18 -0.63 11.66
N ASP A 108 -39.59 -1.74 11.03
CA ASP A 108 -40.94 -2.28 11.18
C ASP A 108 -41.19 -2.76 12.62
N ALA A 109 -40.17 -3.35 13.28
CA ALA A 109 -40.21 -3.71 14.70
C ALA A 109 -40.27 -2.51 15.66
N LEU A 110 -39.62 -1.38 15.32
CA LEU A 110 -39.70 -0.15 16.11
C LEU A 110 -41.06 0.54 15.96
N THR A 111 -41.61 0.60 14.75
CA THR A 111 -42.94 1.16 14.50
C THR A 111 -44.02 0.32 15.20
N ALA A 112 -43.92 -1.00 15.17
CA ALA A 112 -44.84 -1.90 15.88
C ALA A 112 -44.78 -1.78 17.41
N ARG A 113 -43.70 -1.20 17.97
CA ARG A 113 -43.53 -0.98 19.42
C ARG A 113 -43.93 0.44 19.87
N GLN A 114 -44.08 1.37 18.93
CA GLN A 114 -44.46 2.77 19.19
C GLN A 114 -45.96 3.07 18.96
N GLY A 115 -46.73 2.09 18.46
CA GLY A 115 -48.19 2.10 18.46
C GLY A 115 -48.75 1.18 19.54
#